data_AF-A0A388KQ35-F1
#
_entry.id   AF-A0A388KQ35-F1
#
_cell.length_a   1.000
_cell.length_b   1.000
_cell.length_c   1.000
_cell.angle_alpha   90.00
_cell.angle_beta   90.00
_cell.angle_gamma   90.00
#
_symmetry.space_group_name_H-M   'P 1'
#
loop_
_entity.id
_entity.type
_entity.pdbx_description
1 polymer ?
#
loop_
_entity_poly.entity_id
_entity_poly.type
_entity_poly.pdbx_seq_one_letter_code
_entity_poly.pdbx_strand_id
1 'polypeptide(L)'
;MASLQIFTYNLIYDFMSKFLGKPCYYGLLKIDHAAFANQFADYCGWIGEFVKPFDCSRSFSDVLRERVRDFLDEYWTRFAEEGHDGGDLMQRDPNLRVHLGDTVRTELCADSGCVDVLCHRFRDFCISRWPPLDRSFLCRVGKDAKHESDEALAKKIYDYGKYVCKSHPLQDSSVGVHDVKVDLIDFDLVGVDRRHFPLRMYLWERGGDCGWFAHVYDRETRVRIAEADGNTGVGTTEIRVLLPEEYLDERYKPHGDIPRLESISVFDEEDSIDAANWAFNGRRNVSGDDDPKDRFRKTTPELVKSWKDLFCASLLGARVVYTGQSEFERLIPVAASLRTLYSVPSVVFDFNVRRYQLQPSSVRDAMLRDSREMGVWCKRFVGIFKGTRWEKLPEDLVMRIVSFLPKHRHVYRSDAHSTTS
;
A
#
# COMPACT_ATOMS: atom_id res chain seq x y z
N MET A 1 11.10 2.59 -2.03
CA MET A 1 9.68 2.27 -1.76
C MET A 1 9.09 1.58 -2.98
N ALA A 2 8.36 0.49 -2.77
CA ALA A 2 7.58 -0.17 -3.80
C ALA A 2 6.16 -0.34 -3.27
N SER A 3 5.17 0.19 -3.98
CA SER A 3 3.76 0.01 -3.65
C SER A 3 3.16 -0.99 -4.63
N LEU A 4 2.40 -1.96 -4.11
CA LEU A 4 1.57 -2.83 -4.91
C LEU A 4 0.16 -2.77 -4.34
N GLN A 5 -0.72 -2.06 -5.03
CA GLN A 5 -2.12 -2.18 -4.71
C GLN A 5 -2.60 -3.57 -5.16
N ILE A 6 -2.97 -4.43 -4.20
CA ILE A 6 -3.75 -5.66 -4.44
C ILE A 6 -5.24 -5.27 -4.76
N PHE A 7 -5.46 -4.02 -5.19
CA PHE A 7 -6.69 -3.44 -5.72
C PHE A 7 -7.24 -4.23 -6.92
N THR A 8 -6.38 -4.93 -7.66
CA THR A 8 -6.77 -5.68 -8.85
C THR A 8 -7.67 -6.88 -8.57
N TYR A 9 -7.61 -7.52 -7.40
CA TYR A 9 -8.35 -8.77 -7.19
C TYR A 9 -9.82 -8.58 -6.82
N ASN A 10 -10.13 -7.50 -6.11
CA ASN A 10 -11.52 -7.14 -5.84
C ASN A 10 -12.14 -6.39 -6.99
N LEU A 11 -11.35 -5.63 -7.76
CA LEU A 11 -11.79 -5.16 -9.06
C LEU A 11 -12.16 -6.34 -9.98
N ILE A 12 -11.37 -7.42 -9.97
CA ILE A 12 -11.69 -8.67 -10.67
C ILE A 12 -12.97 -9.31 -10.13
N TYR A 13 -13.13 -9.40 -8.80
CA TYR A 13 -14.36 -9.89 -8.17
C TYR A 13 -15.58 -9.05 -8.60
N ASP A 14 -15.49 -7.73 -8.47
CA ASP A 14 -16.54 -6.78 -8.82
C ASP A 14 -16.87 -6.84 -10.30
N PHE A 15 -15.87 -6.93 -11.16
CA PHE A 15 -16.07 -7.05 -12.60
C PHE A 15 -16.75 -8.37 -12.92
N MET A 16 -16.29 -9.47 -12.36
CA MET A 16 -16.89 -10.79 -12.58
C MET A 16 -18.32 -10.84 -12.02
N SER A 17 -18.55 -10.34 -10.81
CA SER A 17 -19.87 -10.28 -10.19
C SER A 17 -20.84 -9.41 -10.98
N LYS A 18 -20.43 -8.18 -11.36
CA LYS A 18 -21.24 -7.29 -12.21
C LYS A 18 -21.49 -7.87 -13.60
N PHE A 19 -20.51 -8.58 -14.17
CA PHE A 19 -20.65 -9.23 -15.46
C PHE A 19 -21.62 -10.41 -15.41
N LEU A 20 -21.50 -11.26 -14.39
CA LEU A 20 -22.38 -12.41 -14.18
C LEU A 20 -23.79 -12.01 -13.77
N GLY A 21 -23.95 -10.84 -13.12
CA GLY A 21 -25.25 -10.27 -12.80
C GLY A 21 -26.01 -9.69 -14.00
N LYS A 22 -25.37 -9.55 -15.17
CA LYS A 22 -26.07 -9.14 -16.40
C LYS A 22 -26.83 -10.34 -17.02
N PRO A 23 -28.00 -10.11 -17.64
CA PRO A 23 -28.74 -11.16 -18.32
C PRO A 23 -27.88 -11.91 -19.34
N CYS A 24 -28.10 -13.22 -19.46
CA CYS A 24 -27.45 -14.12 -20.43
C CYS A 24 -25.97 -14.46 -20.21
N TYR A 25 -25.20 -13.69 -19.44
CA TYR A 25 -23.76 -13.96 -19.27
C TYR A 25 -23.45 -15.19 -18.42
N TYR A 26 -24.25 -15.45 -17.37
CA TYR A 26 -24.15 -16.71 -16.64
C TYR A 26 -24.54 -17.92 -17.49
N GLY A 27 -25.49 -17.75 -18.42
CA GLY A 27 -25.83 -18.78 -19.40
C GLY A 27 -24.67 -19.04 -20.38
N LEU A 28 -24.02 -17.97 -20.84
CA LEU A 28 -22.86 -18.04 -21.73
C LEU A 28 -21.70 -18.81 -21.08
N LEU A 29 -21.44 -18.58 -19.79
CA LEU A 29 -20.46 -19.32 -19.00
C LEU A 29 -20.67 -20.84 -19.08
N LYS A 30 -21.92 -21.31 -19.15
CA LYS A 30 -22.24 -22.74 -19.18
C LYS A 30 -22.16 -23.37 -20.57
N ILE A 31 -22.29 -22.56 -21.63
CA ILE A 31 -22.47 -23.04 -23.00
C ILE A 31 -21.18 -22.89 -23.82
N ASP A 32 -20.47 -21.77 -23.67
CA ASP A 32 -19.29 -21.45 -24.46
C ASP A 32 -18.29 -20.62 -23.64
N HIS A 33 -17.29 -21.30 -23.08
CA HIS A 33 -16.26 -20.69 -22.23
C HIS A 33 -15.40 -19.69 -23.00
N ALA A 34 -15.13 -19.96 -24.29
CA ALA A 34 -14.31 -19.08 -25.11
C ALA A 34 -15.04 -17.78 -25.40
N ALA A 35 -16.33 -17.87 -25.75
CA ALA A 35 -17.19 -16.71 -25.93
C ALA A 35 -17.37 -15.93 -24.61
N PHE A 36 -17.54 -16.62 -23.48
CA PHE A 36 -17.59 -15.99 -22.16
C PHE A 36 -16.30 -15.21 -21.86
N ALA A 37 -15.13 -15.85 -22.01
CA ALA A 37 -13.85 -15.22 -21.73
C ALA A 37 -13.60 -14.00 -22.62
N ASN A 38 -13.99 -14.07 -23.90
CA ASN A 38 -13.89 -12.94 -24.82
C ASN A 38 -14.81 -11.79 -24.39
N GLN A 39 -16.09 -12.07 -24.10
CA GLN A 39 -17.03 -11.02 -23.69
C GLN A 39 -16.68 -10.41 -22.33
N PHE A 40 -16.17 -11.20 -21.40
CA PHE A 40 -15.70 -10.69 -20.11
C PHE A 40 -14.47 -9.80 -20.27
N ALA A 41 -13.53 -10.18 -21.13
CA ALA A 41 -12.37 -9.35 -21.44
C ALA A 41 -12.76 -8.04 -22.11
N ASP A 42 -13.71 -8.06 -23.04
CA ASP A 42 -14.22 -6.87 -23.72
C ASP A 42 -14.96 -5.96 -22.72
N TYR A 43 -15.73 -6.53 -21.79
CA TYR A 43 -16.35 -5.81 -20.68
C TYR A 43 -15.30 -5.16 -19.76
N CYS A 44 -14.23 -5.88 -19.41
CA CYS A 44 -13.13 -5.34 -18.62
C CYS A 44 -12.36 -4.24 -19.36
N GLY A 45 -12.17 -4.38 -20.68
CA GLY A 45 -11.59 -3.35 -21.54
C GLY A 45 -12.43 -2.08 -21.53
N TRP A 46 -13.74 -2.22 -21.70
CA TRP A 46 -14.68 -1.10 -21.64
C TRP A 46 -14.68 -0.41 -20.27
N ILE A 47 -14.67 -1.15 -19.16
CA ILE A 47 -14.56 -0.53 -17.82
C ILE A 47 -13.18 0.08 -17.58
N GLY A 48 -12.12 -0.55 -18.09
CA GLY A 48 -10.75 -0.05 -17.98
C GLY A 48 -10.54 1.32 -18.63
N GLU A 49 -11.38 1.73 -19.57
CA GLU A 49 -11.35 3.11 -20.10
C GLU A 49 -11.86 4.13 -19.06
N PHE A 50 -12.77 3.73 -18.15
CA PHE A 50 -13.29 4.56 -17.07
C PHE A 50 -12.40 4.51 -15.82
N VAL A 51 -11.79 3.36 -15.56
CA VAL A 51 -10.81 3.15 -14.51
C VAL A 51 -9.45 3.29 -15.18
N LYS A 52 -8.95 4.52 -15.37
CA LYS A 52 -7.55 4.76 -15.77
C LYS A 52 -6.66 4.73 -14.52
N PRO A 53 -5.83 3.70 -14.23
CA PRO A 53 -4.78 3.95 -13.25
C PRO A 53 -3.37 3.60 -13.72
N PHE A 54 -3.15 2.94 -14.87
CA PHE A 54 -1.80 2.47 -15.21
C PHE A 54 -1.51 2.55 -16.70
N ASP A 55 -0.35 3.14 -17.02
CA ASP A 55 0.24 3.23 -18.35
C ASP A 55 0.93 1.90 -18.68
N CYS A 56 0.13 0.87 -19.00
CA CYS A 56 0.62 -0.48 -19.30
C CYS A 56 0.93 -0.65 -20.79
N SER A 57 2.05 -1.29 -21.15
CA SER A 57 2.40 -1.60 -22.55
C SER A 57 1.57 -2.75 -23.16
N ARG A 58 0.92 -3.57 -22.32
CA ARG A 58 -0.14 -4.50 -22.70
C ARG A 58 -1.48 -4.01 -22.14
N SER A 59 -2.54 -4.10 -22.94
CA SER A 59 -3.87 -3.77 -22.45
C SER A 59 -4.23 -4.71 -21.30
N PHE A 60 -4.70 -4.14 -20.18
CA PHE A 60 -5.20 -4.90 -19.03
C PHE A 60 -6.24 -5.95 -19.43
N SER A 61 -7.05 -5.65 -20.46
CA SER A 61 -8.04 -6.56 -21.02
C SER A 61 -7.44 -7.85 -21.56
N ASP A 62 -6.27 -7.80 -22.19
CA ASP A 62 -5.64 -8.98 -22.81
C ASP A 62 -5.11 -9.94 -21.75
N VAL A 63 -4.49 -9.39 -20.69
CA VAL A 63 -4.02 -10.18 -19.55
C VAL A 63 -5.20 -10.84 -18.84
N LEU A 64 -6.31 -10.11 -18.63
CA LEU A 64 -7.52 -10.70 -18.04
C LEU A 64 -8.14 -11.77 -18.94
N ARG A 65 -8.20 -11.57 -20.26
CA ARG A 65 -8.75 -12.54 -21.22
C ARG A 65 -8.07 -13.89 -21.13
N GLU A 66 -6.73 -13.91 -21.16
CA GLU A 66 -5.94 -15.13 -21.03
C GLU A 66 -6.23 -15.84 -19.69
N ARG A 67 -6.33 -15.07 -18.60
CA ARG A 67 -6.53 -15.63 -17.25
C ARG A 67 -7.91 -16.18 -17.01
N VAL A 68 -8.95 -15.57 -17.56
CA VAL A 68 -10.31 -16.08 -17.46
C VAL A 68 -10.40 -17.41 -18.19
N ARG A 69 -9.77 -17.52 -19.35
CA ARG A 69 -9.69 -18.78 -20.09
C ARG A 69 -8.97 -19.85 -19.28
N ASP A 70 -7.76 -19.56 -18.77
CA ASP A 70 -7.00 -20.49 -17.93
C ASP A 70 -7.81 -20.96 -16.70
N PHE A 71 -8.55 -20.03 -16.06
CA PHE A 71 -9.40 -20.34 -14.92
C PHE A 71 -10.53 -21.28 -15.28
N LEU A 72 -11.26 -20.99 -16.35
CA LEU A 72 -12.40 -21.78 -16.77
C LEU A 72 -11.96 -23.19 -17.17
N ASP A 73 -10.83 -23.31 -17.87
CA ASP A 73 -10.27 -24.59 -18.26
C ASP A 73 -9.87 -25.42 -17.02
N GLU A 74 -9.18 -24.84 -16.03
CA GLU A 74 -8.81 -25.55 -14.79
C GLU A 74 -10.03 -25.89 -13.93
N TYR A 75 -10.95 -24.93 -13.76
CA TYR A 75 -12.16 -25.11 -12.96
C TYR A 75 -13.00 -26.26 -13.51
N TRP A 76 -13.26 -26.28 -14.83
CA TRP A 76 -14.08 -27.32 -15.44
C TRP A 76 -13.38 -28.68 -15.47
N THR A 77 -12.06 -28.70 -15.65
CA THR A 77 -11.29 -29.96 -15.57
C THR A 77 -11.44 -30.57 -14.18
N ARG A 78 -11.23 -29.79 -13.11
CA ARG A 78 -11.44 -30.27 -11.73
C ARG A 78 -12.88 -30.66 -11.46
N PHE A 79 -13.83 -29.87 -11.96
CA PHE A 79 -15.26 -30.15 -11.80
C PHE A 79 -15.65 -31.50 -12.44
N ALA A 80 -15.11 -31.80 -13.62
CA ALA A 80 -15.30 -33.08 -14.29
C ALA A 80 -14.61 -34.24 -13.54
N GLU A 81 -13.41 -34.03 -13.01
CA GLU A 81 -12.67 -35.02 -12.21
C GLU A 81 -13.36 -35.37 -10.89
N GLU A 82 -14.04 -34.40 -10.26
CA GLU A 82 -14.83 -34.59 -9.04
C GLU A 82 -16.15 -35.37 -9.29
N GLY A 83 -16.42 -35.79 -10.52
CA GLY A 83 -17.59 -36.60 -10.87
C GLY A 83 -18.90 -35.82 -10.83
N HIS A 84 -18.82 -34.49 -10.86
CA HIS A 84 -19.98 -33.64 -10.97
C HIS A 84 -20.40 -33.57 -12.44
N ASP A 85 -21.36 -34.41 -12.82
CA ASP A 85 -22.02 -34.28 -14.11
C ASP A 85 -22.68 -32.89 -14.16
N GLY A 86 -22.38 -32.09 -15.19
CA GLY A 86 -22.66 -30.65 -15.27
C GLY A 86 -24.11 -30.19 -15.05
N GLY A 87 -25.04 -31.13 -14.86
CA GLY A 87 -26.43 -30.89 -14.50
C GLY A 87 -26.75 -30.86 -12.99
N ASP A 88 -25.87 -31.31 -12.08
CA ASP A 88 -26.29 -31.70 -10.71
C ASP A 88 -25.86 -30.76 -9.56
N LEU A 89 -25.27 -29.60 -9.86
CA LEU A 89 -24.92 -28.57 -8.86
C LEU A 89 -26.14 -28.07 -8.05
N MET A 90 -27.36 -28.20 -8.60
CA MET A 90 -28.61 -27.71 -8.00
C MET A 90 -29.35 -28.72 -7.12
N GLN A 91 -28.93 -30.00 -7.06
CA GLN A 91 -29.71 -31.02 -6.32
C GLN A 91 -29.21 -31.31 -4.89
N ARG A 92 -28.01 -30.84 -4.51
CA ARG A 92 -27.32 -31.37 -3.31
C ARG A 92 -27.15 -30.43 -2.11
N ASP A 93 -27.70 -29.20 -2.14
CA ASP A 93 -27.87 -28.44 -0.89
C ASP A 93 -29.35 -28.53 -0.42
N PRO A 94 -29.67 -29.35 0.61
CA PRO A 94 -31.03 -29.51 1.11
C PRO A 94 -31.57 -28.22 1.77
N ASN A 95 -30.71 -27.29 2.20
CA ASN A 95 -31.14 -26.04 2.82
C ASN A 95 -31.65 -25.01 1.79
N LEU A 96 -31.32 -25.20 0.51
CA LEU A 96 -31.78 -24.35 -0.60
C LEU A 96 -33.13 -24.77 -1.18
N ARG A 97 -33.63 -25.97 -0.85
CA ARG A 97 -34.87 -26.53 -1.41
C ARG A 97 -36.17 -25.98 -0.80
N VAL A 98 -36.12 -25.28 0.33
CA VAL A 98 -37.35 -24.98 1.09
C VAL A 98 -38.11 -23.74 0.58
N HIS A 99 -37.60 -22.98 -0.40
CA HIS A 99 -38.22 -21.69 -0.77
C HIS A 99 -38.63 -21.49 -2.25
N LEU A 100 -38.59 -22.50 -3.11
CA LEU A 100 -38.95 -22.33 -4.52
C LEU A 100 -39.97 -23.39 -4.98
N GLY A 101 -41.23 -23.14 -4.64
CA GLY A 101 -42.39 -23.73 -5.31
C GLY A 101 -42.90 -22.81 -6.42
N ASP A 102 -42.88 -23.33 -7.66
CA ASP A 102 -43.72 -22.95 -8.80
C ASP A 102 -43.88 -21.45 -9.14
N THR A 103 -42.80 -20.81 -9.59
CA THR A 103 -42.94 -19.63 -10.46
C THR A 103 -41.88 -19.64 -11.57
N VAL A 104 -42.24 -20.27 -12.70
CA VAL A 104 -41.46 -20.26 -13.95
C VAL A 104 -41.83 -19.00 -14.73
N ARG A 105 -40.98 -17.95 -14.63
CA ARG A 105 -40.71 -16.87 -15.61
C ARG A 105 -40.21 -15.58 -14.94
N THR A 106 -39.23 -15.71 -14.06
CA THR A 106 -38.30 -14.61 -13.78
C THR A 106 -36.91 -15.11 -14.12
N GLU A 107 -36.32 -14.42 -15.09
CA GLU A 107 -34.95 -14.55 -15.52
C GLU A 107 -34.00 -14.54 -14.32
N LEU A 108 -33.16 -15.58 -14.24
CA LEU A 108 -31.71 -15.44 -14.01
C LEU A 108 -31.27 -14.47 -12.90
N CYS A 109 -31.90 -14.47 -11.73
CA CYS A 109 -31.08 -14.33 -10.54
C CYS A 109 -30.33 -15.65 -10.41
N ALA A 110 -29.13 -15.72 -10.97
CA ALA A 110 -28.18 -16.73 -10.52
C ALA A 110 -28.20 -16.66 -9.00
N ASP A 111 -28.54 -17.77 -8.35
CA ASP A 111 -28.58 -17.87 -6.90
C ASP A 111 -27.32 -17.19 -6.37
N SER A 112 -27.47 -16.10 -5.61
CA SER A 112 -26.38 -15.14 -5.37
C SER A 112 -25.15 -15.84 -4.79
N GLY A 113 -25.38 -16.91 -4.02
CA GLY A 113 -24.33 -17.77 -3.49
C GLY A 113 -23.45 -18.46 -4.56
N CYS A 114 -24.02 -18.88 -5.70
CA CYS A 114 -23.24 -19.50 -6.78
C CYS A 114 -22.31 -18.49 -7.48
N VAL A 115 -22.79 -17.27 -7.70
CA VAL A 115 -21.99 -16.18 -8.29
C VAL A 115 -20.85 -15.82 -7.35
N ASP A 116 -21.15 -15.66 -6.06
CA ASP A 116 -20.13 -15.32 -5.06
C ASP A 116 -19.07 -16.41 -4.95
N VAL A 117 -19.45 -17.69 -4.89
CA VAL A 117 -18.50 -18.82 -4.86
C VAL A 117 -17.60 -18.84 -6.10
N LEU A 118 -18.16 -18.61 -7.29
CA LEU A 118 -17.39 -18.57 -8.52
C LEU A 118 -16.44 -17.37 -8.56
N CYS A 119 -16.91 -16.19 -8.17
CA CYS A 119 -16.10 -14.98 -8.08
C CYS A 119 -14.96 -15.14 -7.06
N HIS A 120 -15.22 -15.77 -5.91
CA HIS A 120 -14.19 -16.12 -4.93
C HIS A 120 -13.16 -17.11 -5.49
N ARG A 121 -13.61 -18.17 -6.16
CA ARG A 121 -12.70 -19.15 -6.79
C ARG A 121 -11.89 -18.53 -7.92
N PHE A 122 -12.47 -17.64 -8.72
CA PHE A 122 -11.75 -16.93 -9.77
C PHE A 122 -10.72 -15.98 -9.17
N ARG A 123 -11.10 -15.21 -8.14
CA ARG A 123 -10.16 -14.37 -7.38
C ARG A 123 -9.00 -15.20 -6.82
N ASP A 124 -9.30 -16.31 -6.17
CA ASP A 124 -8.29 -17.19 -5.57
C ASP A 124 -7.41 -17.86 -6.64
N PHE A 125 -7.98 -18.19 -7.80
CA PHE A 125 -7.22 -18.67 -8.97
C PHE A 125 -6.28 -17.60 -9.49
N CYS A 126 -6.78 -16.38 -9.75
CA CYS A 126 -5.97 -15.24 -10.15
C CYS A 126 -4.85 -15.04 -9.13
N ILE A 127 -5.16 -15.09 -7.84
CA ILE A 127 -4.18 -14.99 -6.77
C ILE A 127 -3.14 -16.15 -6.86
N SER A 128 -3.58 -17.38 -7.00
CA SER A 128 -2.67 -18.52 -7.03
C SER A 128 -1.72 -18.54 -8.24
N ARG A 129 -2.19 -18.03 -9.41
CA ARG A 129 -1.53 -18.14 -10.71
C ARG A 129 -0.98 -16.83 -11.27
N TRP A 130 -1.21 -15.68 -10.63
CA TRP A 130 -0.67 -14.41 -11.12
C TRP A 130 0.86 -14.50 -11.16
N PRO A 131 1.51 -14.36 -12.33
CA PRO A 131 2.95 -14.22 -12.36
C PRO A 131 3.31 -12.98 -11.53
N PRO A 132 4.48 -12.94 -10.86
CA PRO A 132 4.94 -11.70 -10.24
C PRO A 132 4.80 -10.58 -11.27
N LEU A 133 4.01 -9.57 -10.90
CA LEU A 133 3.22 -8.75 -11.81
C LEU A 133 3.99 -8.23 -13.03
N ASP A 134 3.25 -8.06 -14.13
CA ASP A 134 3.62 -7.05 -15.13
C ASP A 134 3.98 -5.76 -14.38
N ARG A 135 5.13 -5.19 -14.70
CA ARG A 135 5.74 -4.05 -13.99
C ARG A 135 4.79 -2.86 -13.88
N SER A 136 3.79 -2.82 -14.75
CA SER A 136 2.76 -1.81 -14.82
C SER A 136 1.90 -1.65 -13.56
N PHE A 137 1.77 -2.69 -12.71
CA PHE A 137 1.02 -2.60 -11.44
C PHE A 137 1.90 -2.25 -10.23
N LEU A 138 3.21 -2.15 -10.43
CA LEU A 138 4.16 -1.80 -9.39
C LEU A 138 4.62 -0.36 -9.58
N CYS A 139 4.22 0.49 -8.64
CA CYS A 139 4.79 1.81 -8.54
C CYS A 139 6.00 1.75 -7.61
N ARG A 140 7.20 1.86 -8.18
CA ARG A 140 8.44 1.98 -7.41
C ARG A 140 8.88 3.43 -7.35
N VAL A 141 9.02 3.97 -6.14
CA VAL A 141 9.62 5.28 -5.88
C VAL A 141 10.87 5.12 -5.02
N GLY A 142 11.96 5.73 -5.48
CA GLY A 142 13.26 5.68 -4.81
C GLY A 142 14.15 4.53 -5.28
N LYS A 143 15.37 4.49 -4.74
CA LYS A 143 16.41 3.57 -5.18
C LYS A 143 16.21 2.17 -4.62
N ASP A 144 16.69 1.20 -5.38
CA ASP A 144 16.89 -0.16 -4.94
C ASP A 144 18.05 -0.30 -3.96
N ALA A 145 17.74 -0.43 -2.67
CA ALA A 145 18.76 -0.60 -1.64
C ALA A 145 19.46 -1.97 -1.70
N LYS A 146 18.84 -2.99 -2.31
CA LYS A 146 19.35 -4.37 -2.32
C LYS A 146 19.58 -4.94 -3.72
N HIS A 147 19.45 -4.11 -4.75
CA HIS A 147 19.41 -4.58 -6.14
C HIS A 147 18.35 -5.67 -6.36
N GLU A 148 17.23 -5.58 -5.62
CA GLU A 148 16.03 -6.38 -5.83
C GLU A 148 15.27 -5.90 -7.08
N SER A 149 15.26 -6.76 -8.09
CA SER A 149 14.42 -6.62 -9.28
C SER A 149 12.96 -6.37 -8.91
N ASP A 150 12.25 -5.60 -9.73
CA ASP A 150 10.84 -5.28 -9.51
C ASP A 150 9.99 -6.55 -9.40
N GLU A 151 10.29 -7.58 -10.18
CA GLU A 151 9.62 -8.88 -10.15
C GLU A 151 9.75 -9.57 -8.78
N ALA A 152 10.92 -9.46 -8.15
CA ALA A 152 11.16 -10.02 -6.82
C ALA A 152 10.44 -9.23 -5.72
N LEU A 153 10.37 -7.90 -5.86
CA LEU A 153 9.59 -7.05 -4.95
C LEU A 153 8.10 -7.32 -5.11
N ALA A 154 7.60 -7.40 -6.34
CA ALA A 154 6.23 -7.80 -6.66
C ALA A 154 5.88 -9.10 -5.95
N LYS A 155 6.71 -10.12 -6.14
CA LYS A 155 6.51 -11.43 -5.54
C LYS A 155 6.45 -11.34 -4.01
N LYS A 156 7.33 -10.55 -3.38
CA LYS A 156 7.33 -10.38 -1.91
C LYS A 156 6.07 -9.70 -1.42
N ILE A 157 5.65 -8.61 -2.06
CA ILE A 157 4.43 -7.89 -1.66
C ILE A 157 3.22 -8.80 -1.86
N TYR A 158 3.24 -9.56 -2.95
CA TYR A 158 2.20 -10.49 -3.31
C TYR A 158 2.05 -11.66 -2.33
N ASP A 159 3.17 -12.36 -2.04
CA ASP A 159 3.22 -13.43 -1.05
C ASP A 159 2.80 -12.91 0.34
N TYR A 160 3.18 -11.68 0.67
CA TYR A 160 2.78 -11.03 1.91
C TYR A 160 1.28 -10.75 1.96
N GLY A 161 0.69 -10.24 0.88
CA GLY A 161 -0.76 -10.06 0.77
C GLY A 161 -1.52 -11.37 0.95
N LYS A 162 -1.08 -12.46 0.30
CA LYS A 162 -1.62 -13.81 0.51
C LYS A 162 -1.57 -14.22 1.99
N TYR A 163 -0.44 -13.99 2.65
CA TYR A 163 -0.28 -14.28 4.06
C TYR A 163 -1.25 -13.47 4.93
N VAL A 164 -1.40 -12.17 4.67
CA VAL A 164 -2.32 -11.29 5.42
C VAL A 164 -3.77 -11.75 5.26
N CYS A 165 -4.21 -12.03 4.03
CA CYS A 165 -5.57 -12.51 3.75
C CYS A 165 -5.89 -13.82 4.47
N LYS A 166 -4.90 -14.72 4.61
CA LYS A 166 -5.07 -15.99 5.33
C LYS A 166 -5.06 -15.82 6.85
N SER A 167 -4.16 -14.99 7.36
CA SER A 167 -3.92 -14.86 8.80
C SER A 167 -4.98 -14.01 9.50
N HIS A 168 -5.72 -13.22 8.73
CA HIS A 168 -6.76 -12.35 9.25
C HIS A 168 -8.01 -12.47 8.38
N PRO A 169 -8.69 -13.62 8.47
CA PRO A 169 -9.92 -13.83 7.73
C PRO A 169 -10.90 -12.70 8.08
N LEU A 170 -11.54 -12.14 7.06
CA LEU A 170 -12.62 -11.17 7.27
C LEU A 170 -13.71 -11.89 8.05
N GLN A 171 -13.96 -11.47 9.29
CA GLN A 171 -14.95 -12.11 10.16
C GLN A 171 -16.40 -11.87 9.69
N ASP A 172 -16.61 -10.94 8.76
CA ASP A 172 -17.93 -10.62 8.23
C ASP A 172 -17.98 -10.94 6.73
N SER A 173 -18.58 -12.07 6.39
CA SER A 173 -18.79 -12.52 5.00
C SER A 173 -19.89 -11.74 4.29
N SER A 174 -20.59 -10.83 4.97
CA SER A 174 -21.75 -10.11 4.44
C SER A 174 -21.41 -8.73 3.86
N VAL A 175 -20.30 -8.13 4.28
CA VAL A 175 -19.81 -6.85 3.75
C VAL A 175 -18.67 -7.18 2.80
N GLY A 176 -18.87 -6.83 1.52
CA GLY A 176 -18.06 -7.25 0.39
C GLY A 176 -16.56 -7.32 0.67
N VAL A 177 -15.93 -8.35 0.10
CA VAL A 177 -14.49 -8.62 0.15
C VAL A 177 -13.68 -7.32 0.19
N HIS A 178 -13.15 -6.98 1.36
CA HIS A 178 -12.45 -5.70 1.50
C HIS A 178 -11.14 -5.69 0.72
N ASP A 179 -10.88 -4.58 0.03
CA ASP A 179 -9.62 -4.30 -0.65
C ASP A 179 -8.49 -4.35 0.35
N VAL A 180 -7.61 -5.34 0.19
CA VAL A 180 -6.32 -5.31 0.87
C VAL A 180 -5.39 -4.52 -0.01
N LYS A 181 -4.82 -3.43 0.49
CA LYS A 181 -3.72 -2.72 -0.19
C LYS A 181 -2.44 -3.05 0.55
N VAL A 182 -1.35 -3.38 -0.15
CA VAL A 182 -0.08 -3.71 0.49
C VAL A 182 1.06 -2.85 -0.07
N ASP A 183 1.73 -2.13 0.82
CA ASP A 183 2.87 -1.29 0.51
C ASP A 183 4.15 -1.90 1.10
N LEU A 184 5.26 -1.82 0.36
CA LEU A 184 6.60 -2.16 0.85
C LEU A 184 7.46 -0.89 0.90
N ILE A 185 7.77 -0.48 2.12
CA ILE A 185 8.45 0.77 2.42
C ILE A 185 9.83 0.45 2.98
N ASP A 186 10.86 0.79 2.20
CA ASP A 186 12.25 0.76 2.64
C ASP A 186 12.64 2.15 3.11
N PHE A 187 13.13 2.24 4.36
CA PHE A 187 13.52 3.49 4.99
C PHE A 187 14.65 3.23 5.98
N ASP A 188 15.47 4.24 6.25
CA ASP A 188 16.52 4.20 7.25
C ASP A 188 16.18 5.19 8.36
N LEU A 189 16.22 4.73 9.61
CA LEU A 189 16.28 5.64 10.75
C LEU A 189 17.73 6.06 10.96
N VAL A 190 17.97 7.35 11.14
CA VAL A 190 19.31 7.86 11.45
C VAL A 190 19.33 8.21 12.93
N GLY A 191 20.21 7.57 13.71
CA GLY A 191 20.38 7.89 15.12
C GLY A 191 21.11 9.21 15.36
N VAL A 192 21.12 9.69 16.60
CA VAL A 192 21.90 10.89 17.00
C VAL A 192 23.40 10.73 16.74
N ASP A 193 23.87 9.48 16.79
CA ASP A 193 25.24 9.06 16.46
C ASP A 193 25.52 8.95 14.95
N ARG A 194 24.56 9.35 14.11
CA ARG A 194 24.60 9.28 12.64
C ARG A 194 24.66 7.85 12.08
N ARG A 195 24.46 6.82 12.89
CA ARG A 195 24.35 5.45 12.37
C ARG A 195 22.99 5.27 11.73
N HIS A 196 22.98 4.52 10.63
CA HIS A 196 21.77 4.16 9.92
C HIS A 196 21.25 2.84 10.46
N PHE A 197 19.96 2.80 10.77
CA PHE A 197 19.22 1.59 11.05
C PHE A 197 18.31 1.28 9.86
N PRO A 198 18.72 0.38 8.95
CA PRO A 198 17.98 0.10 7.73
C PRO A 198 16.77 -0.80 7.99
N LEU A 199 15.58 -0.32 7.62
CA LEU A 199 14.31 -0.98 7.91
C LEU A 199 13.51 -1.24 6.63
N ARG A 200 12.65 -2.26 6.72
CA ARG A 200 11.63 -2.57 5.72
C ARG A 200 10.29 -2.74 6.40
N MET A 201 9.30 -1.98 5.97
CA MET A 201 7.93 -2.06 6.43
C MET A 201 7.05 -2.69 5.34
N TYR A 202 6.30 -3.72 5.72
CA TYR A 202 5.16 -4.22 4.94
C TYR A 202 3.90 -3.63 5.56
N LEU A 203 3.37 -2.61 4.93
CA LEU A 203 2.17 -1.91 5.37
C LEU A 203 0.97 -2.46 4.62
N TRP A 204 -0.16 -2.64 5.29
CA TRP A 204 -1.41 -2.94 4.61
C TRP A 204 -2.61 -2.28 5.27
N GLU A 205 -3.64 -2.07 4.47
CA GLU A 205 -4.94 -1.59 4.92
C GLU A 205 -6.00 -2.54 4.42
N ARG A 206 -7.12 -2.58 5.13
CA ARG A 206 -8.35 -3.16 4.62
C ARG A 206 -9.33 -2.01 4.39
N GLY A 207 -10.19 -2.14 3.39
CA GLY A 207 -11.33 -1.23 3.26
C GLY A 207 -12.19 -1.18 4.54
N GLY A 208 -12.93 -0.09 4.72
CA GLY A 208 -13.80 0.13 5.87
C GLY A 208 -13.15 0.95 7.00
N ASP A 209 -13.80 1.00 8.16
CA ASP A 209 -13.39 1.84 9.30
C ASP A 209 -12.29 1.19 10.17
N CYS A 210 -11.41 0.39 9.58
CA CYS A 210 -10.30 -0.23 10.32
C CYS A 210 -9.05 0.66 10.29
N GLY A 211 -8.19 0.51 11.30
CA GLY A 211 -6.87 1.13 11.26
C GLY A 211 -6.00 0.51 10.16
N TRP A 212 -4.84 1.12 9.91
CA TRP A 212 -3.81 0.50 9.09
C TRP A 212 -2.99 -0.49 9.92
N PHE A 213 -2.33 -1.40 9.21
CA PHE A 213 -1.50 -2.43 9.79
C PHE A 213 -0.11 -2.41 9.17
N ALA A 214 0.90 -2.88 9.89
CA ALA A 214 2.24 -3.00 9.34
C ALA A 214 3.11 -4.00 10.09
N HIS A 215 4.04 -4.64 9.38
CA HIS A 215 5.14 -5.38 9.97
C HIS A 215 6.46 -4.68 9.61
N VAL A 216 7.25 -4.30 10.60
CA VAL A 216 8.55 -3.64 10.42
C VAL A 216 9.67 -4.62 10.70
N TYR A 217 10.58 -4.76 9.75
CA TYR A 217 11.72 -5.68 9.80
C TYR A 217 13.04 -4.92 9.75
N ASP A 218 14.00 -5.42 10.52
CA ASP A 218 15.42 -5.11 10.31
C ASP A 218 15.81 -5.63 8.93
N ARG A 219 16.26 -4.76 8.05
CA ARG A 219 16.57 -5.17 6.68
C ARG A 219 17.85 -6.00 6.62
N GLU A 220 18.78 -5.87 7.56
CA GLU A 220 20.02 -6.65 7.60
C GLU A 220 19.78 -8.02 8.23
N THR A 221 19.17 -8.06 9.41
CA THR A 221 18.99 -9.31 10.17
C THR A 221 17.72 -10.06 9.78
N ARG A 222 16.78 -9.40 9.08
CA ARG A 222 15.45 -9.92 8.72
C ARG A 222 14.56 -10.24 9.93
N VAL A 223 14.94 -9.78 11.12
CA VAL A 223 14.15 -9.94 12.34
C VAL A 223 13.00 -8.92 12.30
N ARG A 224 11.80 -9.36 12.68
CA ARG A 224 10.64 -8.47 12.86
C ARG A 224 10.81 -7.68 14.16
N ILE A 225 10.87 -6.36 14.05
CA ILE A 225 11.15 -5.46 15.18
C ILE A 225 9.87 -4.91 15.78
N ALA A 226 8.89 -4.60 14.94
CA ALA A 226 7.65 -3.98 15.38
C ALA A 226 6.47 -4.35 14.49
N GLU A 227 5.29 -4.08 15.00
CA GLU A 227 4.02 -4.23 14.31
C GLU A 227 3.09 -3.07 14.57
N ALA A 228 2.19 -2.83 13.62
CA ALA A 228 1.04 -1.96 13.76
C ALA A 228 -0.21 -2.81 13.54
N ASP A 229 -1.16 -2.75 14.48
CA ASP A 229 -2.40 -3.53 14.48
C ASP A 229 -3.62 -2.61 14.42
N GLY A 230 -4.26 -2.57 13.25
CA GLY A 230 -5.48 -1.80 12.97
C GLY A 230 -6.77 -2.44 13.49
N ASN A 231 -6.71 -3.58 14.18
CA ASN A 231 -7.89 -4.32 14.65
C ASN A 231 -8.37 -3.92 16.05
N THR A 232 -7.89 -2.80 16.59
CA THR A 232 -8.13 -2.40 17.99
C THR A 232 -9.42 -1.62 18.20
N GLY A 233 -10.22 -1.42 17.15
CA GLY A 233 -11.49 -0.71 17.16
C GLY A 233 -11.66 0.19 15.94
N VAL A 234 -12.77 0.92 15.89
CA VAL A 234 -13.10 1.85 14.79
C VAL A 234 -11.97 2.89 14.65
N GLY A 235 -11.26 2.81 13.54
CA GLY A 235 -10.20 3.74 13.16
C GLY A 235 -9.03 3.82 14.14
N THR A 236 -8.66 2.75 14.84
CA THR A 236 -7.50 2.77 15.75
C THR A 236 -6.43 1.76 15.32
N THR A 237 -5.17 2.21 15.31
CA THR A 237 -3.98 1.40 15.07
C THR A 237 -3.10 1.39 16.32
N GLU A 238 -2.84 0.22 16.87
CA GLU A 238 -1.90 0.04 17.98
C GLU A 238 -0.51 -0.31 17.46
N ILE A 239 0.52 0.40 17.90
CA ILE A 239 1.92 0.14 17.58
C ILE A 239 2.56 -0.66 18.71
N ARG A 240 3.32 -1.69 18.34
CA ARG A 240 4.05 -2.55 19.27
C ARG A 240 5.47 -2.80 18.82
N VAL A 241 6.42 -2.57 19.72
CA VAL A 241 7.80 -3.06 19.57
C VAL A 241 7.87 -4.47 20.11
N LEU A 242 8.38 -5.40 19.30
CA LEU A 242 8.43 -6.83 19.61
C LEU A 242 9.78 -7.28 20.18
N LEU A 243 10.82 -6.47 20.02
CA LEU A 243 12.17 -6.79 20.49
C LEU A 243 12.49 -6.06 21.80
N PRO A 244 13.39 -6.62 22.62
CA PRO A 244 13.88 -5.96 23.84
C PRO A 244 14.55 -4.62 23.54
N GLU A 245 14.54 -3.71 24.51
CA GLU A 245 15.13 -2.38 24.40
C GLU A 245 16.63 -2.45 24.12
N GLU A 246 17.33 -3.47 24.64
CA GLU A 246 18.76 -3.68 24.40
C GLU A 246 19.07 -3.88 22.92
N TYR A 247 18.21 -4.61 22.18
CA TYR A 247 18.38 -4.77 20.73
C TYR A 247 18.23 -3.42 20.02
N LEU A 248 17.24 -2.60 20.41
CA LEU A 248 17.04 -1.30 19.81
C LEU A 248 18.19 -0.34 20.12
N ASP A 249 18.67 -0.33 21.37
CA ASP A 249 19.76 0.54 21.82
C ASP A 249 21.08 0.26 21.11
N GLU A 250 21.33 -0.98 20.69
CA GLU A 250 22.50 -1.34 19.88
C GLU A 250 22.39 -0.80 18.44
N ARG A 251 21.17 -0.76 17.90
CA ARG A 251 20.90 -0.50 16.48
C ARG A 251 20.55 0.96 16.19
N TYR A 252 19.95 1.66 17.15
CA TYR A 252 19.41 3.00 17.00
C TYR A 252 19.57 3.82 18.28
N LYS A 253 20.29 4.95 18.18
CA LYS A 253 20.41 5.90 19.28
C LYS A 253 19.36 7.03 19.13
N PRO A 254 18.39 7.14 20.05
CA PRO A 254 17.32 8.14 19.95
C PRO A 254 17.88 9.56 20.04
N HIS A 255 17.19 10.51 19.40
CA HIS A 255 17.52 11.94 19.42
C HIS A 255 17.07 12.59 20.73
N GLY A 256 15.99 12.09 21.33
CA GLY A 256 15.43 12.60 22.57
C GLY A 256 14.54 13.84 22.40
N ASP A 257 14.39 14.35 21.18
CA ASP A 257 13.49 15.45 20.83
C ASP A 257 12.09 14.97 20.37
N ILE A 258 11.88 13.66 20.28
CA ILE A 258 10.60 13.07 19.93
C ILE A 258 9.78 12.81 21.21
N PRO A 259 8.56 13.37 21.32
CA PRO A 259 7.75 13.21 22.51
C PRO A 259 7.27 11.76 22.75
N ARG A 260 7.27 11.31 24.01
CA ARG A 260 7.07 9.91 24.42
C ARG A 260 5.71 9.56 25.04
N LEU A 261 4.65 10.35 24.82
CA LEU A 261 3.36 10.15 25.52
C LEU A 261 2.64 8.86 25.13
N GLU A 262 2.30 8.00 26.09
CA GLU A 262 1.60 6.71 25.93
C GLU A 262 0.49 6.64 24.85
N SER A 263 -0.28 7.71 24.62
CA SER A 263 -1.25 7.78 23.51
C SER A 263 -1.32 9.17 22.88
N ILE A 264 -1.40 9.23 21.55
CA ILE A 264 -1.65 10.48 20.81
C ILE A 264 -2.96 10.28 20.04
N SER A 265 -4.03 10.90 20.50
CA SER A 265 -5.21 11.15 19.66
C SER A 265 -5.30 12.65 19.49
N VAL A 266 -5.04 13.12 18.28
CA VAL A 266 -5.26 14.51 17.91
C VAL A 266 -6.43 14.47 16.95
N PHE A 267 -7.56 15.03 17.38
CA PHE A 267 -8.66 15.30 16.47
C PHE A 267 -8.40 16.61 15.75
N ASP A 268 -8.88 16.72 14.52
CA ASP A 268 -8.83 17.98 13.77
C ASP A 268 -9.56 19.07 14.55
N GLU A 269 -8.93 20.23 14.57
CA GLU A 269 -8.99 21.20 15.65
C GLU A 269 -10.16 22.18 15.60
N GLU A 270 -11.17 21.96 14.76
CA GLU A 270 -12.16 23.03 14.56
C GLU A 270 -13.28 23.10 15.58
N ASP A 271 -13.64 22.05 16.31
CA ASP A 271 -14.62 22.22 17.39
C ASP A 271 -14.47 21.21 18.54
N SER A 272 -14.24 21.78 19.72
CA SER A 272 -14.43 21.20 21.05
C SER A 272 -13.21 20.62 21.77
N ILE A 273 -12.94 21.25 22.92
CA ILE A 273 -12.19 20.75 24.08
C ILE A 273 -12.65 19.32 24.49
N ASP A 274 -13.83 18.87 24.07
CA ASP A 274 -14.31 17.49 24.27
C ASP A 274 -13.57 16.46 23.41
N ALA A 275 -13.00 16.84 22.28
CA ALA A 275 -12.20 15.93 21.44
C ALA A 275 -10.86 15.57 22.12
N ALA A 276 -10.26 16.52 22.86
CA ALA A 276 -9.12 16.26 23.73
C ALA A 276 -9.50 15.36 24.92
N ASN A 277 -10.71 15.52 25.47
CA ASN A 277 -11.23 14.61 26.51
C ASN A 277 -11.48 13.20 25.97
N TRP A 278 -11.99 13.05 24.74
CA TRP A 278 -12.22 11.74 24.11
C TRP A 278 -10.91 11.04 23.68
N ALA A 279 -9.91 11.83 23.28
CA ALA A 279 -8.55 11.39 22.99
C ALA A 279 -7.83 10.74 24.20
N PHE A 280 -8.25 11.05 25.43
CA PHE A 280 -7.67 10.45 26.64
C PHE A 280 -8.58 9.41 27.32
N ASN A 281 -9.88 9.42 27.02
CA ASN A 281 -10.85 8.45 27.55
C ASN A 281 -10.88 7.10 26.81
N GLY A 282 -9.85 6.79 26.00
CA GLY A 282 -9.68 5.48 25.38
C GLY A 282 -9.41 4.42 26.45
N ARG A 283 -10.46 3.71 26.85
CA ARG A 283 -10.52 2.62 27.84
C ARG A 283 -9.20 1.83 28.00
N ARG A 284 -8.34 2.27 28.91
CA ARG A 284 -7.67 1.34 29.82
C ARG A 284 -8.09 1.71 31.22
N ASN A 285 -8.55 0.71 31.95
CA ASN A 285 -8.58 0.69 33.41
C ASN A 285 -7.13 0.81 33.91
N VAL A 286 -6.50 1.98 33.75
CA VAL A 286 -5.28 2.29 34.47
C VAL A 286 -5.75 2.50 35.89
N SER A 287 -5.55 1.48 36.72
CA SER A 287 -5.91 1.44 38.13
C SER A 287 -5.01 2.33 38.99
N GLY A 288 -4.65 3.52 38.50
CA GLY A 288 -3.79 4.47 39.18
C GLY A 288 -4.49 5.82 39.27
N ASP A 289 -4.54 6.36 40.49
CA ASP A 289 -5.19 7.61 40.95
C ASP A 289 -4.77 8.92 40.23
N ASP A 290 -4.05 8.86 39.11
CA ASP A 290 -3.64 10.06 38.40
C ASP A 290 -4.80 10.60 37.54
N ASP A 291 -5.45 11.66 38.03
CA ASP A 291 -6.45 12.43 37.27
C ASP A 291 -5.85 12.84 35.91
N PRO A 292 -6.47 12.46 34.77
CA PRO A 292 -6.05 12.88 33.43
C PRO A 292 -5.78 14.39 33.31
N LYS A 293 -6.46 15.22 34.12
CA LYS A 293 -6.27 16.66 34.19
C LYS A 293 -4.87 17.07 34.67
N ASP A 294 -4.25 16.30 35.57
CA ASP A 294 -2.92 16.63 36.10
C ASP A 294 -1.80 16.28 35.11
N ARG A 295 -2.01 15.32 34.21
CA ARG A 295 -1.12 15.11 33.05
C ARG A 295 -1.19 16.29 32.08
N PHE A 296 -2.40 16.82 31.82
CA PHE A 296 -2.58 17.94 30.90
C PHE A 296 -1.93 19.23 31.41
N ARG A 297 -2.03 19.51 32.72
CA ARG A 297 -1.42 20.70 33.36
C ARG A 297 0.10 20.77 33.25
N LYS A 298 0.78 19.63 33.05
CA LYS A 298 2.25 19.58 32.87
C LYS A 298 2.70 19.78 31.42
N THR A 299 1.76 19.92 30.48
CA THR A 299 2.08 20.05 29.07
C THR A 299 2.44 21.50 28.74
N THR A 300 3.66 21.74 28.25
CA THR A 300 4.03 23.08 27.75
C THR A 300 3.50 23.30 26.34
N PRO A 301 3.28 24.55 25.91
CA PRO A 301 2.86 24.87 24.53
C PRO A 301 3.80 24.28 23.46
N GLU A 302 5.11 24.21 23.73
CA GLU A 302 6.11 23.63 22.84
C GLU A 302 5.90 22.12 22.67
N LEU A 303 5.55 21.43 23.75
CA LEU A 303 5.29 20.00 23.74
C LEU A 303 4.00 19.69 22.94
N VAL A 304 2.94 20.50 23.13
CA VAL A 304 1.72 20.42 22.32
C VAL A 304 2.04 20.62 20.83
N LYS A 305 2.83 21.66 20.51
CA LYS A 305 3.25 21.93 19.13
C LYS A 305 4.02 20.74 18.55
N SER A 306 4.96 20.17 19.30
CA SER A 306 5.72 19.00 18.86
C SER A 306 4.82 17.78 18.62
N TRP A 307 3.75 17.59 19.40
CA TRP A 307 2.79 16.51 19.15
C TRP A 307 1.98 16.72 17.89
N LYS A 308 1.48 17.94 17.67
CA LYS A 308 0.77 18.30 16.44
C LYS A 308 1.65 18.05 15.23
N ASP A 309 2.90 18.49 15.30
CA ASP A 309 3.86 18.29 14.22
C ASP A 309 4.10 16.79 13.95
N LEU A 310 4.21 15.96 15.00
CA LEU A 310 4.41 14.51 14.87
C LEU A 310 3.18 13.84 14.26
N PHE A 311 1.99 14.26 14.69
CA PHE A 311 0.71 13.78 14.18
C PHE A 311 0.54 14.13 12.70
N CYS A 312 0.75 15.39 12.31
CA CYS A 312 0.67 15.83 10.92
C CYS A 312 1.65 15.11 9.99
N ALA A 313 2.75 14.59 10.53
CA ALA A 313 3.73 13.84 9.78
C ALA A 313 3.48 12.32 9.75
N SER A 314 2.59 11.83 10.60
CA SER A 314 2.20 10.43 10.68
C SER A 314 1.18 10.08 9.60
N LEU A 315 1.02 8.78 9.31
CA LEU A 315 -0.01 8.33 8.38
C LEU A 315 -1.38 8.64 8.98
N LEU A 316 -2.04 9.64 8.39
CA LEU A 316 -3.40 10.06 8.73
C LEU A 316 -4.40 8.98 8.32
N GLY A 317 -5.41 8.74 9.15
CA GLY A 317 -6.50 7.79 8.87
C GLY A 317 -6.91 6.94 10.07
N ALA A 318 -6.09 6.89 11.12
CA ALA A 318 -6.42 6.19 12.36
C ALA A 318 -5.85 6.90 13.59
N ARG A 319 -6.54 6.79 14.71
CA ARG A 319 -5.99 7.05 16.04
C ARG A 319 -4.83 6.09 16.27
N VAL A 320 -3.67 6.60 16.70
CA VAL A 320 -2.51 5.76 16.97
C VAL A 320 -2.32 5.59 18.47
N VAL A 321 -2.34 4.34 18.91
CA VAL A 321 -2.04 3.94 20.30
C VAL A 321 -0.65 3.31 20.32
N TYR A 322 0.12 3.60 21.36
CA TYR A 322 1.47 3.07 21.52
C TYR A 322 1.49 2.18 22.77
N THR A 323 2.18 1.05 22.69
CA THR A 323 2.34 0.14 23.83
C THR A 323 3.55 0.49 24.69
N GLY A 324 4.51 1.22 24.12
CA GLY A 324 5.71 1.66 24.81
C GLY A 324 5.93 3.18 24.76
N GLN A 325 7.09 3.56 25.28
CA GLN A 325 7.57 4.94 25.34
C GLN A 325 8.80 5.16 24.46
N SER A 326 9.15 4.20 23.60
CA SER A 326 10.34 4.32 22.77
C SER A 326 10.15 5.35 21.65
N GLU A 327 11.19 6.11 21.36
CA GLU A 327 11.21 7.03 20.22
C GLU A 327 11.04 6.30 18.88
N PHE A 328 11.64 5.11 18.78
CA PHE A 328 11.51 4.23 17.63
C PHE A 328 10.04 3.96 17.26
N GLU A 329 9.22 3.64 18.26
CA GLU A 329 7.79 3.36 18.09
C GLU A 329 7.02 4.56 17.52
N ARG A 330 7.40 5.78 17.93
CA ARG A 330 6.80 7.04 17.47
C ARG A 330 7.11 7.37 16.02
N LEU A 331 8.22 6.85 15.51
CA LEU A 331 8.63 7.06 14.13
C LEU A 331 7.96 6.08 13.15
N ILE A 332 7.34 4.99 13.62
CA ILE A 332 6.68 4.01 12.76
C ILE A 332 5.51 4.65 11.98
N PRO A 333 4.56 5.38 12.59
CA PRO A 333 3.50 6.06 11.85
C PRO A 333 4.02 7.12 10.87
N VAL A 334 5.12 7.80 11.22
CA VAL A 334 5.77 8.76 10.32
C VAL A 334 6.39 8.05 9.12
N ALA A 335 7.04 6.91 9.32
CA ALA A 335 7.55 6.08 8.23
C ALA A 335 6.42 5.50 7.37
N ALA A 336 5.29 5.14 7.97
CA ALA A 336 4.10 4.70 7.26
C ALA A 336 3.53 5.80 6.35
N SER A 337 3.63 7.07 6.76
CA SER A 337 3.16 8.22 5.98
C SER A 337 3.91 8.38 4.65
N LEU A 338 5.12 7.82 4.53
CA LEU A 338 5.87 7.80 3.28
C LEU A 338 5.06 7.14 2.14
N ARG A 339 4.05 6.31 2.43
CA ARG A 339 3.19 5.75 1.38
C ARG A 339 2.37 6.81 0.63
N THR A 340 2.08 7.96 1.26
CA THR A 340 1.30 9.05 0.64
C THR A 340 2.14 9.86 -0.35
N LEU A 341 3.42 9.51 -0.51
CA LEU A 341 4.32 10.15 -1.45
C LEU A 341 3.86 10.13 -2.91
N TYR A 342 3.08 9.13 -3.28
CA TYR A 342 2.55 9.03 -4.63
C TYR A 342 1.35 9.95 -4.86
N SER A 343 0.73 10.47 -3.79
CA SER A 343 -0.57 11.16 -3.86
C SER A 343 -0.54 12.64 -3.44
N VAL A 344 0.53 13.13 -2.80
CA VAL A 344 0.59 14.49 -2.23
C VAL A 344 1.74 15.30 -2.86
N PRO A 345 1.58 16.63 -3.13
CA PRO A 345 2.66 17.48 -3.63
C PRO A 345 3.92 17.47 -2.74
N SER A 346 5.10 17.57 -3.39
CA SER A 346 6.41 17.24 -2.79
C SER A 346 6.87 18.08 -1.58
N VAL A 347 6.22 19.22 -1.30
CA VAL A 347 6.73 20.20 -0.30
C VAL A 347 6.53 19.71 1.13
N VAL A 348 5.39 19.10 1.44
CA VAL A 348 5.09 18.56 2.78
C VAL A 348 5.99 17.37 3.11
N PHE A 349 6.34 16.59 2.08
CA PHE A 349 7.24 15.46 2.19
C PHE A 349 8.65 15.83 2.62
N ASP A 350 9.29 16.76 1.90
CA ASP A 350 10.69 17.15 2.17
C ASP A 350 10.85 17.68 3.60
N PHE A 351 9.81 18.35 4.10
CA PHE A 351 9.75 18.81 5.48
C PHE A 351 9.73 17.63 6.48
N ASN A 352 8.83 16.65 6.31
CA ASN A 352 8.71 15.52 7.22
C ASN A 352 9.96 14.62 7.22
N VAL A 353 10.53 14.34 6.04
CA VAL A 353 11.81 13.59 5.88
C VAL A 353 12.94 14.24 6.66
N ARG A 354 13.11 15.55 6.52
CA ARG A 354 14.18 16.29 7.20
C ARG A 354 13.93 16.39 8.69
N ARG A 355 12.69 16.67 9.07
CA ARG A 355 12.31 16.89 10.47
C ARG A 355 12.45 15.62 11.31
N TYR A 356 11.98 14.49 10.81
CA TYR A 356 11.99 13.21 11.54
C TYR A 356 13.17 12.32 11.17
N GLN A 357 14.12 12.85 10.39
CA GLN A 357 15.32 12.14 9.93
C GLN A 357 15.02 10.79 9.27
N LEU A 358 13.84 10.65 8.67
CA LEU A 358 13.47 9.50 7.87
C LEU A 358 14.17 9.63 6.52
N GLN A 359 15.19 8.82 6.27
CA GLN A 359 15.80 8.80 4.95
C GLN A 359 15.20 7.64 4.14
N PRO A 360 14.52 7.90 3.00
CA PRO A 360 14.31 6.86 2.01
C PRO A 360 15.67 6.25 1.70
N SER A 361 15.78 4.92 1.79
CA SER A 361 17.07 4.25 1.91
C SER A 361 18.11 4.77 0.89
N SER A 362 19.11 5.43 1.48
CA SER A 362 20.37 5.97 0.93
C SER A 362 20.34 7.05 -0.17
N VAL A 363 20.26 8.31 0.26
CA VAL A 363 20.77 9.49 -0.47
C VAL A 363 22.28 9.44 -0.67
N ARG A 364 23.04 8.70 0.15
CA ARG A 364 24.51 8.56 0.00
C ARG A 364 24.88 7.87 -1.32
N ASP A 365 24.03 6.96 -1.76
CA ASP A 365 24.14 6.27 -3.03
C ASP A 365 23.55 7.05 -4.20
N ALA A 366 22.57 7.93 -3.94
CA ALA A 366 22.16 8.97 -4.88
C ALA A 366 23.24 10.05 -5.00
N MET A 367 24.07 10.29 -3.98
CA MET A 367 25.25 11.17 -4.02
C MET A 367 26.43 10.50 -4.74
N LEU A 368 26.63 9.19 -4.60
CA LEU A 368 27.62 8.42 -5.38
C LEU A 368 27.18 8.21 -6.84
N ARG A 369 25.87 8.13 -7.10
CA ARG A 369 25.33 8.14 -8.46
C ARG A 369 25.29 9.56 -9.02
N ASP A 370 24.93 10.56 -8.24
CA ASP A 370 25.11 11.97 -8.55
C ASP A 370 26.59 12.28 -8.73
N SER A 371 27.57 11.57 -8.14
CA SER A 371 28.99 11.78 -8.42
C SER A 371 29.42 11.17 -9.75
N ARG A 372 28.87 10.00 -10.13
CA ARG A 372 29.08 9.40 -11.47
C ARG A 372 28.36 10.17 -12.57
N GLU A 373 27.11 10.56 -12.33
CA GLU A 373 26.32 11.44 -13.18
C GLU A 373 26.90 12.86 -13.17
N MET A 374 27.46 13.35 -12.06
CA MET A 374 28.20 14.61 -12.04
C MET A 374 29.47 14.52 -12.85
N GLY A 375 30.16 13.37 -12.89
CA GLY A 375 31.25 13.16 -13.83
C GLY A 375 30.78 13.32 -15.28
N VAL A 376 29.57 12.86 -15.60
CA VAL A 376 28.93 13.08 -16.91
C VAL A 376 28.54 14.54 -17.12
N TRP A 377 27.97 15.23 -16.11
CA TRP A 377 27.61 16.64 -16.18
C TRP A 377 28.83 17.56 -16.25
N CYS A 378 29.92 17.25 -15.55
CA CYS A 378 31.19 17.95 -15.65
C CYS A 378 31.79 17.77 -17.05
N LYS A 379 31.82 16.54 -17.59
CA LYS A 379 32.23 16.30 -18.98
C LYS A 379 31.36 17.05 -19.97
N ARG A 380 30.05 17.12 -19.75
CA ARG A 380 29.10 17.86 -20.58
C ARG A 380 29.27 19.37 -20.48
N PHE A 381 29.49 19.89 -19.27
CA PHE A 381 29.79 21.31 -19.00
C PHE A 381 31.08 21.72 -19.71
N VAL A 382 32.16 20.96 -19.52
CA VAL A 382 33.44 21.14 -20.23
C VAL A 382 33.25 21.06 -21.75
N GLY A 383 32.43 20.13 -22.23
CA GLY A 383 32.11 19.99 -23.66
C GLY A 383 31.36 21.19 -24.25
N ILE A 384 30.36 21.74 -23.55
CA ILE A 384 29.59 22.92 -23.96
C ILE A 384 30.49 24.16 -24.02
N PHE A 385 31.41 24.29 -23.06
CA PHE A 385 32.28 25.46 -22.91
C PHE A 385 33.69 25.27 -23.47
N LYS A 386 33.90 24.26 -24.33
CA LYS A 386 35.19 23.95 -24.94
C LYS A 386 35.75 25.15 -25.70
N GLY A 387 37.03 25.47 -25.49
CA GLY A 387 37.72 26.63 -26.07
C GLY A 387 37.49 27.95 -25.33
N THR A 388 36.72 27.96 -24.24
CA THR A 388 36.50 29.16 -23.43
C THR A 388 37.29 29.11 -22.12
N ARG A 389 37.31 30.23 -21.38
CA ARG A 389 37.91 30.27 -20.03
C ARG A 389 37.21 29.36 -19.00
N TRP A 390 35.97 28.93 -19.28
CA TRP A 390 35.20 28.05 -18.40
C TRP A 390 35.63 26.57 -18.49
N GLU A 391 36.31 26.18 -19.57
CA GLU A 391 36.88 24.84 -19.73
C GLU A 391 37.96 24.53 -18.68
N LYS A 392 38.68 25.56 -18.23
CA LYS A 392 39.80 25.45 -17.28
C LYS A 392 39.38 25.54 -15.81
N LEU A 393 38.07 25.52 -15.52
CA LEU A 393 37.62 25.61 -14.13
C LEU A 393 37.98 24.33 -13.37
N PRO A 394 38.41 24.47 -12.09
CA PRO A 394 38.54 23.34 -11.18
C PRO A 394 37.24 22.53 -11.10
N GLU A 395 37.37 21.20 -11.04
CA GLU A 395 36.24 20.28 -11.04
C GLU A 395 35.26 20.59 -9.90
N ASP A 396 35.76 20.91 -8.71
CA ASP A 396 34.95 21.28 -7.55
C ASP A 396 34.12 22.56 -7.77
N LEU A 397 34.62 23.52 -8.55
CA LEU A 397 33.87 24.73 -8.89
C LEU A 397 32.78 24.44 -9.93
N VAL A 398 33.09 23.61 -10.94
CA VAL A 398 32.09 23.14 -11.92
C VAL A 398 30.97 22.38 -11.22
N MET A 399 31.33 21.52 -10.25
CA MET A 399 30.38 20.78 -9.42
C MET A 399 29.44 21.71 -8.66
N ARG A 400 29.96 22.79 -8.05
CA ARG A 400 29.12 23.79 -7.39
C ARG A 400 28.19 24.48 -8.38
N ILE A 401 28.70 24.92 -9.54
CA ILE A 401 27.87 25.58 -10.57
C ILE A 401 26.75 24.67 -11.05
N VAL A 402 27.05 23.41 -11.37
CA VAL A 402 26.05 22.41 -11.81
C VAL A 402 25.03 22.13 -10.70
N SER A 403 25.44 22.12 -9.43
CA SER A 403 24.51 21.92 -8.30
C SER A 403 23.51 23.08 -8.10
N PHE A 404 23.83 24.28 -8.61
CA PHE A 404 22.92 25.43 -8.62
C PHE A 404 21.96 25.45 -9.82
N LEU A 405 22.20 24.61 -10.83
CA LEU A 405 21.27 24.49 -11.94
C LEU A 405 20.02 23.74 -11.45
N PRO A 406 18.80 24.18 -11.84
CA PRO A 406 17.59 23.45 -11.53
C PRO A 406 17.75 22.02 -12.04
N LYS A 407 17.78 21.03 -11.13
CA LYS A 407 17.72 19.61 -11.52
C LYS A 407 16.47 19.52 -12.40
N HIS A 408 16.61 19.15 -13.67
CA HIS A 408 15.47 18.95 -14.56
C HIS A 408 14.58 17.87 -13.95
N ARG A 409 13.64 18.28 -13.11
CA ARG A 409 12.45 17.51 -12.77
C ARG A 409 11.79 17.25 -14.11
N HIS A 410 11.45 16.00 -14.36
CA HIS A 410 10.75 15.54 -15.56
C HIS A 410 9.83 16.64 -16.10
N VAL A 411 10.27 17.29 -17.17
CA VAL A 411 9.37 18.14 -17.96
C VAL A 411 8.47 17.12 -18.63
N TYR A 412 7.26 16.96 -18.11
CA TYR A 412 6.18 16.40 -18.90
C TYR A 412 6.11 17.24 -20.17
N ARG A 413 6.58 16.68 -21.29
CA ARG A 413 6.20 17.20 -22.59
C ARG A 413 4.70 17.00 -22.67
N SER A 414 3.97 18.08 -22.45
CA SER A 414 2.64 18.21 -23.03
C SER A 414 2.85 18.07 -24.54
N ASP A 415 2.43 16.93 -25.09
CA ASP A 415 2.29 16.76 -26.53
C ASP A 415 1.16 17.70 -26.97
N ALA A 416 1.52 18.95 -27.22
CA ALA A 416 0.71 19.85 -28.00
C ALA A 416 0.87 19.48 -29.47
N HIS A 417 0.00 18.59 -29.96
CA HIS A 417 -0.45 18.55 -31.37
C HIS A 417 -1.97 18.72 -31.30
N SER A 418 -2.48 19.96 -31.38
CA SER A 418 -2.83 20.69 -32.60
C SER A 418 -3.91 20.00 -33.42
N THR A 419 -5.09 20.62 -33.50
CA THR A 419 -5.72 20.94 -34.78
C THR A 419 -6.70 22.09 -34.59
N THR A 420 -6.28 23.27 -35.03
CA THR A 420 -7.15 24.19 -35.77
C THR A 420 -7.29 23.65 -37.19
N SER A 421 -8.52 23.36 -37.60
CA SER A 421 -9.05 23.44 -38.96
C SER A 421 -10.55 23.60 -38.84
#